data_AF-A0A4R9KBV6-F1
#
_entry.id   AF-A0A4R9KBV6-F1
#
_cell.length_a   1.000
_cell.length_b   1.000
_cell.length_c   1.000
_cell.angle_alpha   90.00
_cell.angle_beta   90.00
_cell.angle_gamma   90.00
#
_symmetry.space_group_name_H-M   'P 1'
#
loop_
_entity.id
_entity.type
_entity.pdbx_description
1 polymer ?
#
loop_
_entity_poly.entity_id
_entity_poly.type
_entity_poly.pdbx_seq_one_letter_code
_entity_poly.pdbx_strand_id
1 'polypeptide(L)'
;MKFLKSFLNKIESVQEAEEFLNFSSKILFCIGILQGILFAFLLGSLSTFYFDPLLMFVFGLVIRFSRSRTASVLLFVYSSIIFIATGLSLLEIIGGVGNNPILALALFLVSIRILYASFKFHFLMKSIFVWKNIWIRNLISIVFAFVTSVILFIFFVFLSRSIGIIQLNNVQGEILLFSFPILYILLLLPFFPWAKKRPMYLPSEKGDLVGT
;
A
#
# COMPACT_ATOMS: atom_id res chain seq x y z
N MET A 1 -19.46 12.71 13.40
CA MET A 1 -18.86 12.98 14.74
C MET A 1 -17.87 11.91 15.23
N LYS A 2 -18.18 10.59 15.20
CA LYS A 2 -17.23 9.55 15.65
C LYS A 2 -15.86 9.57 14.93
N PHE A 3 -15.84 9.88 13.63
CA PHE A 3 -14.63 9.99 12.80
C PHE A 3 -13.63 11.03 13.32
N LEU A 4 -14.05 12.29 13.38
CA LEU A 4 -13.23 13.42 13.85
C LEU A 4 -12.77 13.20 15.29
N LYS A 5 -13.66 12.66 16.14
CA LYS A 5 -13.32 12.31 17.52
C LYS A 5 -12.22 11.24 17.58
N SER A 6 -12.34 10.16 16.82
CA SER A 6 -11.31 9.10 16.74
C SER A 6 -10.00 9.59 16.10
N PHE A 7 -10.07 10.49 15.10
CA PHE A 7 -8.90 11.04 14.45
C PHE A 7 -8.09 11.96 15.36
N LEU A 8 -8.76 12.77 16.18
CA LEU A 8 -8.14 13.75 17.09
C LEU A 8 -7.77 13.16 18.46
N ASN A 9 -8.50 12.14 18.93
CA ASN A 9 -8.25 11.52 20.24
C ASN A 9 -6.86 10.90 20.30
N LYS A 10 -6.17 11.10 21.42
CA LYS A 10 -4.87 10.48 21.70
C LYS A 10 -5.00 8.96 21.69
N ILE A 11 -3.99 8.28 21.15
CA ILE A 11 -3.92 6.82 21.13
C ILE A 11 -3.20 6.37 22.38
N GLU A 12 -3.92 5.75 23.31
CA GLU A 12 -3.41 5.39 24.64
C GLU A 12 -3.26 3.88 24.80
N SER A 13 -4.08 3.08 24.10
CA SER A 13 -4.02 1.62 24.15
C SER A 13 -3.61 0.97 22.82
N VAL A 14 -3.15 -0.28 22.89
CA VAL A 14 -2.85 -1.11 21.70
C VAL A 14 -4.11 -1.32 20.85
N GLN A 15 -5.25 -1.54 21.50
CA GLN A 15 -6.53 -1.79 20.84
C GLN A 15 -6.99 -0.56 20.05
N GLU A 16 -6.91 0.64 20.64
CA GLU A 16 -7.22 1.89 19.95
C GLU A 16 -6.30 2.11 18.74
N ALA A 17 -5.01 1.83 18.88
CA ALA A 17 -4.06 1.95 17.79
C ALA A 17 -4.41 0.99 16.65
N GLU A 18 -4.81 -0.24 16.98
CA GLU A 18 -5.18 -1.25 16.02
C GLU A 18 -6.49 -0.91 15.29
N GLU A 19 -7.51 -0.49 16.03
CA GLU A 19 -8.78 0.00 15.46
C GLU A 19 -8.55 1.18 14.53
N PHE A 20 -7.72 2.13 14.95
CA PHE A 20 -7.37 3.28 14.12
C PHE A 20 -6.68 2.84 12.83
N LEU A 21 -5.66 1.99 12.88
CA LEU A 21 -4.96 1.50 11.67
C LEU A 21 -5.88 0.69 10.74
N ASN A 22 -6.78 -0.13 11.30
CA ASN A 22 -7.81 -0.82 10.54
C ASN A 22 -8.77 0.14 9.85
N PHE A 23 -9.17 1.19 10.56
CA PHE A 23 -10.05 2.21 10.04
C PHE A 23 -9.36 3.06 8.97
N SER A 24 -8.10 3.46 9.19
CA SER A 24 -7.28 4.18 8.21
C SER A 24 -7.10 3.40 6.91
N SER A 25 -6.97 2.07 6.97
CA SER A 25 -6.96 1.23 5.77
C SER A 25 -8.25 1.38 4.95
N LYS A 26 -9.41 1.47 5.60
CA LYS A 26 -10.69 1.73 4.90
C LYS A 26 -10.71 3.12 4.28
N ILE A 27 -10.14 4.13 4.94
CA ILE A 27 -9.99 5.47 4.37
C ILE A 27 -9.11 5.42 3.12
N LEU A 28 -7.97 4.75 3.16
CA LEU A 28 -7.09 4.60 2.01
C LEU A 28 -7.78 3.89 0.84
N PHE A 29 -8.57 2.85 1.11
CA PHE A 29 -9.40 2.22 0.08
C PHE A 29 -10.45 3.18 -0.48
N CYS A 30 -11.10 3.97 0.37
CA CYS A 30 -12.07 4.97 -0.08
C CYS A 30 -11.41 6.04 -0.96
N ILE A 31 -10.23 6.55 -0.57
CA ILE A 31 -9.42 7.47 -1.37
C ILE A 31 -9.07 6.85 -2.72
N GLY A 32 -8.61 5.60 -2.74
CA GLY A 32 -8.30 4.87 -3.96
C GLY A 32 -9.52 4.70 -4.88
N ILE A 33 -10.69 4.33 -4.33
CA ILE A 33 -11.95 4.23 -5.09
C ILE A 33 -12.35 5.59 -5.67
N LEU A 34 -12.34 6.64 -4.85
CA LEU A 34 -12.69 8.00 -5.28
C LEU A 34 -11.76 8.49 -6.38
N GLN A 35 -10.44 8.29 -6.24
CA GLN A 35 -9.49 8.60 -7.30
C GLN A 35 -9.80 7.80 -8.56
N GLY A 36 -10.02 6.48 -8.44
CA GLY A 36 -10.36 5.63 -9.58
C GLY A 36 -11.62 6.10 -10.34
N ILE A 37 -12.68 6.48 -9.62
CA ILE A 37 -13.92 7.02 -10.21
C ILE A 37 -13.63 8.36 -10.89
N LEU A 38 -12.95 9.29 -10.22
CA LEU A 38 -12.61 10.59 -10.79
C LEU A 38 -11.81 10.44 -12.09
N PHE A 39 -10.83 9.53 -12.14
CA PHE A 39 -10.05 9.28 -13.34
C PHE A 39 -10.87 8.65 -14.47
N ALA A 40 -11.69 7.63 -14.15
CA ALA A 40 -12.50 6.92 -15.14
C ALA A 40 -13.56 7.82 -15.80
N PHE A 41 -14.17 8.73 -15.03
CA PHE A 41 -15.29 9.55 -15.53
C PHE A 41 -14.89 10.96 -15.98
N LEU A 42 -13.88 11.60 -15.38
CA LEU A 42 -13.58 13.01 -15.66
C LEU A 42 -12.36 13.21 -16.58
N LEU A 43 -11.42 12.28 -16.62
CA LEU A 43 -10.14 12.47 -17.29
C LEU A 43 -9.92 11.55 -18.50
N GLY A 44 -10.85 10.63 -18.76
CA GLY A 44 -10.94 9.88 -20.04
C GLY A 44 -9.75 8.97 -20.38
N SER A 45 -8.77 8.82 -19.49
CA SER A 45 -7.56 8.02 -19.71
C SER A 45 -7.40 7.00 -18.60
N LEU A 46 -7.66 5.73 -18.95
CA LEU A 46 -7.32 4.59 -18.09
C LEU A 46 -5.82 4.25 -18.13
N SER A 47 -5.05 4.73 -19.12
CA SER A 47 -3.68 4.29 -19.36
C SER A 47 -2.65 4.96 -18.45
N THR A 48 -2.91 6.18 -17.95
CA THR A 48 -1.87 6.97 -17.26
C THR A 48 -2.01 7.04 -15.73
N PHE A 49 -3.14 6.62 -15.14
CA PHE A 49 -3.45 6.97 -13.74
C PHE A 49 -4.01 5.84 -12.86
N TYR A 50 -3.93 4.58 -13.28
CA TYR A 50 -4.36 3.45 -12.43
C TYR A 50 -3.39 3.18 -11.27
N PHE A 51 -2.16 3.71 -11.33
CA PHE A 51 -1.12 3.43 -10.34
C PHE A 51 -1.42 4.07 -8.98
N ASP A 52 -1.87 5.32 -8.94
CA ASP A 52 -2.14 6.02 -7.68
C ASP A 52 -3.26 5.34 -6.87
N PRO A 53 -4.45 5.03 -7.44
CA PRO A 53 -5.47 4.25 -6.75
C PRO A 53 -4.94 2.91 -6.24
N LEU A 54 -4.24 2.17 -7.10
CA LEU A 54 -3.69 0.85 -6.77
C LEU A 54 -2.69 0.94 -5.61
N LEU A 55 -1.83 1.94 -5.60
CA LEU A 55 -0.86 2.17 -4.54
C LEU A 55 -1.57 2.49 -3.20
N MET A 56 -2.69 3.22 -3.24
CA MET A 56 -3.54 3.44 -2.05
C MET A 56 -4.11 2.12 -1.52
N PHE A 57 -4.58 1.23 -2.39
CA PHE A 57 -5.01 -0.11 -1.99
C PHE A 57 -3.87 -0.93 -1.39
N VAL A 58 -2.70 -0.90 -2.01
CA VAL A 58 -1.53 -1.62 -1.52
C VAL A 58 -1.12 -1.12 -0.13
N PHE A 59 -0.99 0.19 0.07
CA PHE A 59 -0.70 0.76 1.39
C PHE A 59 -1.79 0.42 2.41
N GLY A 60 -3.06 0.53 2.03
CA GLY A 60 -4.19 0.16 2.89
C GLY A 60 -4.11 -1.29 3.35
N LEU A 61 -3.81 -2.23 2.45
CA LEU A 61 -3.64 -3.65 2.80
C LEU A 61 -2.44 -3.88 3.72
N VAL A 62 -1.28 -3.31 3.38
CA VAL A 62 -0.04 -3.50 4.14
C VAL A 62 -0.17 -2.92 5.55
N ILE A 63 -0.75 -1.73 5.70
CA ILE A 63 -0.99 -1.09 6.99
C ILE A 63 -2.01 -1.90 7.82
N ARG A 64 -3.07 -2.41 7.18
CA ARG A 64 -4.08 -3.23 7.87
C ARG A 64 -3.52 -4.53 8.41
N PHE A 65 -2.79 -5.27 7.59
CA PHE A 65 -2.43 -6.65 7.93
C PHE A 65 -1.03 -6.77 8.51
N SER A 66 -0.06 -6.01 8.01
CA SER A 66 1.34 -6.11 8.48
C SER A 66 1.70 -5.07 9.54
N ARG A 67 0.85 -4.06 9.77
CA ARG A 67 1.10 -2.92 10.68
C ARG A 67 2.44 -2.22 10.44
N SER A 68 2.99 -2.35 9.23
CA SER A 68 4.39 -2.05 8.94
C SER A 68 4.73 -0.57 9.14
N ARG A 69 5.68 -0.27 10.04
CA ARG A 69 6.26 1.08 10.21
C ARG A 69 6.85 1.62 8.91
N THR A 70 7.57 0.78 8.17
CA THR A 70 8.17 1.15 6.88
C THR A 70 7.11 1.55 5.86
N ALA A 71 6.00 0.81 5.79
CA ALA A 71 4.90 1.18 4.90
C ALA A 71 4.26 2.51 5.29
N SER A 72 4.10 2.77 6.59
CA SER A 72 3.59 4.05 7.08
C SER A 72 4.52 5.23 6.75
N VAL A 73 5.85 5.04 6.85
CA VAL A 73 6.85 6.05 6.45
C VAL A 73 6.80 6.30 4.95
N LEU A 74 6.78 5.24 4.14
CA LEU A 74 6.69 5.36 2.69
C LEU A 74 5.39 6.04 2.25
N LEU A 75 4.26 5.73 2.90
CA LEU A 75 2.99 6.41 2.64
C LEU A 75 3.07 7.90 2.98
N PHE A 76 3.73 8.27 4.08
CA PHE A 76 3.92 9.66 4.46
C PHE A 76 4.83 10.42 3.48
N VAL A 77 5.92 9.80 3.03
CA VAL A 77 6.79 10.41 2.00
C VAL A 77 6.02 10.59 0.70
N TYR A 78 5.31 9.54 0.26
CA TYR A 78 4.49 9.56 -0.95
C TYR A 78 3.40 10.64 -0.89
N SER A 79 2.64 10.72 0.21
CA SER A 79 1.60 11.72 0.39
C SER A 79 2.15 13.14 0.44
N SER A 80 3.35 13.33 1.01
CA SER A 80 4.05 14.62 1.03
C SER A 80 4.43 15.07 -0.38
N ILE A 81 4.97 14.15 -1.19
CA ILE A 81 5.32 14.43 -2.60
C ILE A 81 4.07 14.85 -3.37
N ILE A 82 2.96 14.11 -3.25
CA ILE A 82 1.69 14.47 -3.90
C ILE A 82 1.22 15.85 -3.43
N PHE A 83 1.20 16.09 -2.13
CA PHE A 83 0.72 17.36 -1.58
C PHE A 83 1.52 18.56 -2.08
N ILE A 84 2.85 18.44 -2.11
CA ILE A 84 3.73 19.48 -2.67
C ILE A 84 3.49 19.65 -4.16
N ALA A 85 3.44 18.56 -4.93
CA ALA A 85 3.22 18.62 -6.37
C ALA A 85 1.86 19.26 -6.72
N THR A 86 0.80 18.91 -5.99
CA THR A 86 -0.52 19.55 -6.11
C THR A 86 -0.46 21.03 -5.76
N GLY A 87 0.26 21.41 -4.70
CA GLY A 87 0.45 22.81 -4.32
C GLY A 87 1.16 23.62 -5.41
N LEU A 88 2.23 23.06 -5.99
CA LEU A 88 2.96 23.68 -7.11
C LEU A 88 2.11 23.77 -8.38
N SER A 89 1.27 22.77 -8.64
CA SER A 89 0.33 22.81 -9.76
C SER A 89 -0.77 23.86 -9.58
N LEU A 90 -1.27 24.07 -8.36
CA LEU A 90 -2.22 25.14 -8.04
C LEU A 90 -1.62 26.54 -8.23
N LEU A 91 -0.30 26.66 -8.06
CA LEU A 91 0.44 27.90 -8.30
C LEU A 91 0.90 28.05 -9.77
N GLU A 92 0.45 27.17 -10.66
CA GLU A 92 0.81 27.14 -12.10
C GLU A 92 2.32 26.99 -12.36
N ILE A 93 3.10 26.50 -11.38
CA ILE A 93 4.56 26.32 -11.50
C ILE A 93 4.88 25.03 -12.27
N ILE A 94 4.05 23.99 -12.13
CA ILE A 94 4.22 22.69 -12.78
C ILE A 94 2.86 22.26 -13.34
N GLY A 95 2.81 21.84 -14.62
CA GLY A 95 1.60 21.32 -15.23
C GLY A 95 1.43 19.81 -15.05
N GLY A 96 0.21 19.35 -14.76
CA GLY A 96 -0.18 17.95 -14.96
C GLY A 96 0.00 16.99 -13.77
N VAL A 97 0.29 17.46 -12.56
CA VAL A 97 0.40 16.60 -11.36
C VAL A 97 -0.53 17.07 -10.25
N GLY A 98 -1.50 16.22 -9.89
CA GLY A 98 -2.35 16.40 -8.71
C GLY A 98 -3.58 17.27 -8.93
N ASN A 99 -4.60 16.72 -9.61
CA ASN A 99 -5.82 17.46 -9.98
C ASN A 99 -6.81 17.68 -8.83
N ASN A 100 -6.54 17.19 -7.61
CA ASN A 100 -7.47 17.33 -6.50
C ASN A 100 -6.77 17.69 -5.18
N PRO A 101 -6.72 18.99 -4.81
CA PRO A 101 -6.06 19.45 -3.60
C PRO A 101 -6.73 18.97 -2.31
N ILE A 102 -8.04 18.72 -2.35
CA ILE A 102 -8.78 18.20 -1.19
C ILE A 102 -8.34 16.76 -0.89
N LEU A 103 -8.25 15.90 -1.92
CA LEU A 103 -7.76 14.53 -1.74
C LEU A 103 -6.29 14.50 -1.34
N ALA A 104 -5.45 15.36 -1.91
CA ALA A 104 -4.03 15.45 -1.56
C ALA A 104 -3.84 15.83 -0.07
N LEU A 105 -4.56 16.85 0.40
CA LEU A 105 -4.53 17.27 1.80
C LEU A 105 -5.08 16.17 2.72
N ALA A 106 -6.19 15.53 2.35
CA ALA A 106 -6.77 14.45 3.13
C ALA A 106 -5.80 13.26 3.27
N LEU A 107 -5.16 12.86 2.16
CA LEU A 107 -4.16 11.80 2.15
C LEU A 107 -2.96 12.15 3.04
N PHE A 108 -2.46 13.39 2.94
CA PHE A 108 -1.35 13.88 3.76
C PHE A 108 -1.69 13.82 5.26
N LEU A 109 -2.81 14.41 5.68
CA LEU A 109 -3.25 14.40 7.08
C LEU A 109 -3.45 12.97 7.62
N VAL A 110 -4.09 12.11 6.83
CA VAL A 110 -4.29 10.70 7.18
C VAL A 110 -2.94 9.97 7.32
N SER A 111 -2.00 10.21 6.43
CA SER A 111 -0.67 9.57 6.47
C SER A 111 0.14 9.95 7.72
N ILE A 112 0.11 11.22 8.15
CA ILE A 112 0.74 11.66 9.41
C ILE A 112 0.15 10.87 10.58
N ARG A 113 -1.17 10.73 10.62
CA ARG A 113 -1.85 10.06 11.71
C ARG A 113 -1.59 8.56 11.72
N ILE A 114 -1.56 7.92 10.54
CA ILE A 114 -1.16 6.51 10.37
C ILE A 114 0.27 6.30 10.87
N LEU A 115 1.20 7.19 10.51
CA LEU A 115 2.59 7.13 10.93
C LEU A 115 2.67 7.16 12.47
N TYR A 116 2.02 8.14 13.10
CA TYR A 116 1.95 8.24 14.56
C TYR A 116 1.36 6.97 15.19
N ALA A 117 0.21 6.51 14.70
CA ALA A 117 -0.48 5.32 15.23
C ALA A 117 0.35 4.05 15.09
N SER A 118 1.04 3.87 13.95
CA SER A 118 1.92 2.72 13.70
C SER A 118 3.10 2.70 14.67
N PHE A 119 3.78 3.84 14.86
CA PHE A 119 4.88 3.91 15.84
C PHE A 119 4.38 3.69 17.27
N LYS A 120 3.24 4.30 17.64
CA LYS A 120 2.65 4.13 18.98
C LYS A 120 2.23 2.69 19.23
N PHE A 121 1.63 2.01 18.25
CA PHE A 121 1.28 0.58 18.33
C PHE A 121 2.50 -0.28 18.66
N HIS A 122 3.59 -0.13 17.92
CA HIS A 122 4.81 -0.92 18.12
C HIS A 122 5.52 -0.60 19.44
N PHE A 123 5.47 0.66 19.87
CA PHE A 123 5.97 1.08 21.18
C PHE A 123 5.18 0.41 22.33
N LEU A 124 3.85 0.47 22.28
CA LEU A 124 2.97 -0.14 23.29
C LEU A 124 3.08 -1.67 23.31
N MET A 125 3.22 -2.30 22.14
CA MET A 125 3.41 -3.75 22.01
C MET A 125 4.83 -4.22 22.37
N LYS A 126 5.77 -3.30 22.65
CA LYS A 126 7.20 -3.60 22.85
C LYS A 126 7.73 -4.54 21.77
N SER A 127 7.37 -4.30 20.52
CA SER A 127 7.66 -5.25 19.46
C SER A 127 9.09 -5.12 18.97
N ILE A 128 9.79 -6.25 18.83
CA ILE A 128 11.14 -6.32 18.25
C ILE A 128 11.03 -6.69 16.78
N PHE A 129 11.90 -6.09 15.97
CA PHE A 129 12.00 -6.34 14.54
C PHE A 129 12.93 -7.53 14.26
N VAL A 130 12.43 -8.57 13.60
CA VAL A 130 13.21 -9.80 13.34
C VAL A 130 13.69 -9.81 11.89
N TRP A 131 14.92 -9.35 11.68
CA TRP A 131 15.54 -9.25 10.35
C TRP A 131 15.53 -10.57 9.57
N LYS A 132 15.82 -11.70 10.23
CA LYS A 132 15.83 -13.03 9.60
C LYS A 132 14.47 -13.38 8.96
N ASN A 133 13.38 -13.10 9.66
CA ASN A 133 12.02 -13.37 9.15
C ASN A 133 11.69 -12.52 7.92
N ILE A 134 12.22 -11.31 7.86
CA ILE A 134 12.01 -10.36 6.77
C ILE A 134 12.75 -10.82 5.52
N TRP A 135 14.04 -11.16 5.66
CA TRP A 135 14.82 -11.69 4.55
C TRP A 135 14.16 -12.93 3.94
N ILE A 136 13.76 -13.88 4.79
CA ILE A 136 13.12 -15.12 4.32
C ILE A 136 11.77 -14.82 3.65
N ARG A 137 10.95 -13.91 4.19
CA ARG A 137 9.68 -13.54 3.59
C ARG A 137 9.86 -12.85 2.25
N ASN A 138 10.76 -11.89 2.15
CA ASN A 138 11.01 -11.19 0.89
C ASN A 138 11.55 -12.14 -0.16
N LEU A 139 12.47 -13.05 0.20
CA LEU A 139 12.98 -14.05 -0.74
C LEU A 139 11.86 -14.95 -1.29
N ILE A 140 11.02 -15.49 -0.40
CA ILE A 140 9.87 -16.34 -0.81
C ILE A 140 8.91 -15.52 -1.68
N SER A 141 8.54 -14.31 -1.25
CA SER A 141 7.60 -13.47 -1.99
C SER A 141 8.14 -13.05 -3.36
N ILE A 142 9.44 -12.74 -3.50
CA ILE A 142 10.06 -12.40 -4.78
C ILE A 142 10.00 -13.59 -5.73
N VAL A 143 10.42 -14.78 -5.27
CA VAL A 143 10.43 -15.98 -6.10
C VAL A 143 9.01 -16.34 -6.56
N PHE A 144 8.04 -16.33 -5.64
CA PHE A 144 6.65 -16.62 -5.99
C PHE A 144 6.03 -15.55 -6.89
N ALA A 145 6.28 -14.27 -6.63
CA ALA A 145 5.79 -13.19 -7.49
C ALA A 145 6.35 -13.34 -8.90
N PHE A 146 7.64 -13.65 -9.03
CA PHE A 146 8.30 -13.81 -10.32
C PHE A 146 7.68 -14.95 -11.11
N VAL A 147 7.60 -16.14 -10.51
CA VAL A 147 7.00 -17.32 -11.15
C VAL A 147 5.55 -17.05 -11.53
N THR A 148 4.77 -16.43 -10.64
CA THR A 148 3.34 -16.14 -10.89
C THR A 148 3.18 -15.12 -12.01
N SER A 149 3.97 -14.05 -12.03
CA SER A 149 3.95 -13.06 -13.11
C SER A 149 4.34 -13.65 -14.46
N VAL A 150 5.35 -14.52 -14.50
CA VAL A 150 5.75 -15.23 -15.73
C VAL A 150 4.62 -16.13 -16.23
N ILE A 151 3.97 -16.88 -15.34
CA ILE A 151 2.83 -17.74 -15.70
C ILE A 151 1.67 -16.89 -16.23
N LEU A 152 1.31 -15.82 -15.53
CA LEU A 152 0.26 -14.90 -15.97
C LEU A 152 0.58 -14.26 -17.33
N PHE A 153 1.84 -13.90 -17.54
CA PHE A 153 2.31 -13.37 -18.82
C PHE A 153 2.12 -14.38 -19.95
N ILE A 154 2.60 -15.61 -19.78
CA ILE A 154 2.47 -16.67 -20.78
C ILE A 154 0.98 -16.95 -21.06
N PHE A 155 0.18 -17.07 -20.01
CA PHE A 155 -1.26 -17.31 -20.12
C PHE A 155 -1.96 -16.19 -20.87
N PHE A 156 -1.65 -14.93 -20.54
CA PHE A 156 -2.23 -13.77 -21.20
C PHE A 156 -1.86 -13.71 -22.68
N VAL A 157 -0.59 -13.94 -23.03
CA VAL A 157 -0.14 -14.01 -24.43
C VAL A 157 -0.90 -15.09 -25.21
N PHE A 158 -1.07 -16.27 -24.61
CA PHE A 158 -1.82 -17.36 -25.25
C PHE A 158 -3.30 -16.99 -25.45
N LEU A 159 -3.94 -16.45 -24.40
CA LEU A 159 -5.33 -16.03 -24.44
C LEU A 159 -5.56 -14.90 -25.47
N SER A 160 -4.71 -13.88 -25.48
CA SER A 160 -4.77 -12.80 -26.46
C SER A 160 -4.69 -13.34 -27.89
N ARG A 161 -3.77 -14.29 -28.14
CA ARG A 161 -3.64 -14.94 -29.45
C ARG A 161 -4.88 -15.76 -29.82
N SER A 162 -5.49 -16.46 -28.87
CA SER A 162 -6.73 -17.22 -29.10
C SER A 162 -7.93 -16.34 -29.46
N ILE A 163 -7.96 -15.08 -29.02
CA ILE A 163 -9.05 -14.13 -29.29
C ILE A 163 -8.70 -13.22 -30.49
N GLY A 164 -7.59 -13.49 -31.20
CA GLY A 164 -7.20 -12.76 -32.40
C GLY A 164 -6.50 -11.43 -32.15
N ILE A 165 -6.04 -11.16 -30.93
CA ILE A 165 -5.20 -9.99 -30.62
C ILE A 165 -3.75 -10.32 -30.98
N ILE A 166 -3.26 -9.72 -32.08
CA ILE A 166 -1.94 -10.04 -32.66
C ILE A 166 -0.84 -9.15 -32.07
N GLN A 167 -1.18 -7.93 -31.64
CA GLN A 167 -0.25 -6.99 -31.00
C GLN A 167 -0.83 -6.54 -29.65
N LEU A 168 0.00 -6.67 -28.61
CA LEU A 168 -0.31 -6.09 -27.32
C LEU A 168 -0.09 -4.58 -27.40
N ASN A 169 -1.09 -3.81 -26.98
CA ASN A 169 -0.90 -2.37 -26.85
C ASN A 169 -0.06 -2.05 -25.59
N ASN A 170 0.47 -0.82 -25.51
CA ASN A 170 1.33 -0.40 -24.40
C ASN A 170 0.66 -0.63 -23.03
N VAL A 171 -0.66 -0.40 -22.93
CA VAL A 171 -1.43 -0.58 -21.68
C VAL A 171 -1.44 -2.03 -21.21
N GLN A 172 -1.63 -2.98 -22.13
CA GLN A 172 -1.59 -4.41 -21.81
C GLN A 172 -0.19 -4.85 -21.36
N GLY A 173 0.85 -4.33 -22.01
CA GLY A 173 2.24 -4.57 -21.62
C GLY A 173 2.59 -4.00 -20.24
N GLU A 174 2.12 -2.79 -19.94
CA GLU A 174 2.31 -2.12 -18.65
C GLU A 174 1.61 -2.90 -17.52
N ILE A 175 0.34 -3.27 -17.67
CA ILE A 175 -0.41 -4.06 -16.67
C ILE A 175 0.34 -5.36 -16.33
N LEU A 176 0.90 -6.03 -17.32
CA LEU A 176 1.69 -7.24 -17.14
C LEU A 176 2.99 -6.99 -16.37
N LEU A 177 3.71 -5.92 -16.70
CA LEU A 177 4.96 -5.55 -16.04
C LEU A 177 4.72 -5.14 -14.57
N PHE A 178 3.60 -4.47 -14.30
CA PHE A 178 3.20 -4.08 -12.95
C PHE A 178 2.57 -5.22 -12.13
N SER A 179 2.20 -6.34 -12.75
CA SER A 179 1.70 -7.51 -12.02
C SER A 179 2.72 -8.02 -10.99
N PHE A 180 4.01 -7.95 -11.32
CA PHE A 180 5.11 -8.44 -10.46
C PHE A 180 5.22 -7.68 -9.13
N PRO A 181 5.38 -6.34 -9.10
CA PRO A 181 5.45 -5.61 -7.83
C PRO A 181 4.17 -5.75 -7.01
N ILE A 182 2.99 -5.82 -7.65
CA ILE A 182 1.71 -6.03 -6.93
C ILE A 182 1.68 -7.41 -6.27
N LEU A 183 1.98 -8.47 -7.02
CA LEU A 183 1.99 -9.84 -6.51
C LEU A 183 3.01 -10.00 -5.39
N TYR A 184 4.19 -9.42 -5.54
CA TYR A 184 5.21 -9.38 -4.49
C TYR A 184 4.66 -8.81 -3.17
N ILE A 185 3.99 -7.66 -3.22
CA ILE A 185 3.45 -7.01 -2.02
C ILE A 185 2.30 -7.82 -1.43
N LEU A 186 1.43 -8.41 -2.26
CA LEU A 186 0.35 -9.28 -1.80
C LEU A 186 0.91 -10.52 -1.08
N LEU A 187 1.95 -11.16 -1.63
CA LEU A 187 2.60 -12.33 -1.03
C LEU A 187 3.31 -12.03 0.29
N LEU A 188 3.62 -10.76 0.55
CA LEU A 188 4.13 -10.32 1.86
C LEU A 188 3.03 -10.20 2.92
N LEU A 189 1.74 -10.23 2.57
CA LEU A 189 0.67 -10.11 3.56
C LEU A 189 0.54 -11.38 4.42
N PRO A 190 0.23 -11.26 5.72
CA PRO A 190 0.12 -12.39 6.65
C PRO A 190 -1.09 -13.30 6.43
N PHE A 191 -1.73 -13.24 5.26
CA PHE A 191 -2.69 -14.24 4.80
C PHE A 191 -2.00 -15.56 4.43
N PHE A 192 -0.78 -15.47 3.91
CA PHE A 192 -0.06 -16.64 3.44
C PHE A 192 0.61 -17.39 4.60
N PRO A 193 0.65 -18.74 4.57
CA PRO A 193 1.19 -19.55 5.67
C PRO A 193 2.63 -19.18 6.07
N TRP A 194 3.49 -18.86 5.11
CA TRP A 194 4.88 -18.46 5.38
C TRP A 194 4.98 -17.10 6.06
N ALA A 195 4.14 -16.14 5.66
CA ALA A 195 4.09 -14.81 6.23
C ALA A 195 3.49 -14.82 7.65
N LYS A 196 2.52 -15.70 7.91
CA LYS A 196 1.92 -15.93 9.23
C LYS A 196 2.87 -16.62 10.21
N LYS A 197 3.60 -17.66 9.75
CA LYS A 197 4.59 -18.39 10.58
C LYS A 197 5.82 -17.54 10.92
N ARG A 198 6.16 -16.54 10.10
CA ARG A 198 7.34 -15.68 10.25
C ARG A 198 6.95 -14.21 10.37
N PRO A 199 6.31 -13.78 11.46
CA PRO A 199 5.93 -12.37 11.62
C PRO A 199 7.18 -11.46 11.61
N MET A 200 7.07 -10.27 11.01
CA MET A 200 8.17 -9.30 10.98
C MET A 200 8.46 -8.71 12.36
N TYR A 201 7.43 -8.68 13.20
CA TYR A 201 7.44 -8.13 14.54
C TYR A 201 7.04 -9.22 15.53
N LEU A 202 7.84 -9.42 16.57
CA LEU A 202 7.52 -10.29 17.70
C LEU A 202 7.39 -9.46 18.98
N PRO A 203 6.54 -9.87 19.94
CA PRO A 203 6.59 -9.31 21.29
C PRO A 203 7.99 -9.53 21.87
N SER A 204 8.52 -8.55 22.62
CA SER A 204 9.86 -8.61 23.23
C SER A 204 10.12 -9.95 23.93
N GLU A 205 9.15 -10.46 24.69
CA GLU A 205 9.26 -11.72 25.46
C GLU A 205 9.51 -12.96 24.60
N LYS A 206 9.18 -12.92 23.30
CA LYS A 206 9.43 -14.01 22.35
C LYS A 206 10.68 -13.78 21.49
N GLY A 207 11.23 -12.56 21.50
CA GLY A 207 12.43 -12.20 20.72
C GLY A 207 13.71 -12.82 21.27
N ASP A 208 13.79 -12.96 22.60
CA ASP A 208 14.98 -13.48 23.29
C ASP A 208 15.24 -14.98 23.02
N LEU A 209 14.20 -15.72 22.61
CA LEU A 209 14.29 -17.14 22.23
C LEU A 209 14.75 -17.38 20.79
N VAL A 210 14.85 -16.33 19.96
CA VAL A 210 15.26 -16.43 18.54
C VAL A 210 16.74 -16.05 18.35
N GLY A 211 17.41 -15.64 19.44
CA GLY A 211 18.83 -15.27 19.50
C GLY A 211 19.81 -16.43 19.74
N THR A 212 19.32 -17.67 19.85
CA THR A 212 20.10 -18.93 19.88
C THR A 212 19.85 -19.75 18.63
#